data_AF-A0A7C3NSV9-F1
#
_entry.id   AF-A0A7C3NSV9-F1
#
_cell.length_a   1.000
_cell.length_b   1.000
_cell.length_c   1.000
_cell.angle_alpha   90.00
_cell.angle_beta   90.00
_cell.angle_gamma   90.00
#
_symmetry.space_group_name_H-M   'P 1'
#
loop_
_entity.id
_entity.type
_entity.pdbx_description
1 polymer ?
#
loop_
_entity_poly.entity_id
_entity_poly.type
_entity_poly.pdbx_seq_one_letter_code
_entity_poly.pdbx_strand_id
1 'polypeptide(L)' 'MATIDADAHVIETEKTWEYLEGEDRRYRPVPITIDMPAGKTRSFWFIGGRMIGGRDNVGKDTPVESREMADI' A
#
# COMPACT_ATOMS: atom_id res chain seq x y z
N MET A 1 12.86 29.60 4.96
CA MET A 1 11.68 29.64 5.84
C MET A 1 11.27 28.21 6.09
N ALA A 2 11.15 27.77 7.35
CA ALA A 2 10.66 26.43 7.62
C ALA A 2 9.18 26.35 7.24
N THR A 3 8.80 25.27 6.56
CA THR A 3 7.43 25.02 6.11
C THR A 3 6.88 23.83 6.90
N ILE A 4 5.66 23.95 7.40
CA ILE A 4 4.94 22.84 8.04
C ILE A 4 4.03 22.24 6.99
N ASP A 5 4.17 20.93 6.76
CA ASP A 5 3.20 20.18 5.98
C ASP A 5 2.04 19.78 6.89
N ALA A 6 0.85 20.24 6.56
CA ALA A 6 -0.36 19.97 7.34
C ALA A 6 -1.04 18.65 6.91
N ASP A 7 -0.63 18.05 5.80
CA ASP A 7 -1.25 16.83 5.27
C ASP A 7 -0.22 15.94 4.56
N ALA A 8 0.15 14.85 5.21
CA ALA A 8 1.06 13.85 4.67
C ALA A 8 0.50 12.45 4.91
N HIS A 9 0.78 11.57 3.96
CA HIS A 9 0.47 10.14 4.06
C HIS A 9 1.76 9.32 4.05
N VAL A 10 1.77 8.24 4.82
CA VAL A 10 2.79 7.20 4.72
C VAL A 10 2.21 6.01 3.98
N ILE A 11 3.05 5.31 3.24
CA ILE A 11 2.69 4.02 2.65
C ILE A 11 3.10 2.94 3.63
N GLU A 12 2.14 2.13 4.05
CA GLU A 12 2.37 1.07 5.02
C GLU A 12 3.18 -0.07 4.42
N THR A 13 3.84 -0.85 5.30
CA THR A 13 4.57 -2.07 4.93
C THR A 13 3.88 -3.29 5.51
N GLU A 14 4.27 -4.48 5.04
CA GLU A 14 3.74 -5.74 5.58
C GLU A 14 3.97 -5.90 7.09
N LYS A 15 5.00 -5.24 7.66
CA LYS A 15 5.26 -5.23 9.10
C LYS A 15 4.16 -4.52 9.89
N THR A 16 3.53 -3.49 9.32
CA THR A 16 2.43 -2.76 9.97
C THR A 16 1.31 -3.71 10.40
N TRP A 17 1.05 -4.74 9.58
CA TRP A 17 -0.04 -5.68 9.83
C TRP A 17 0.31 -6.82 10.78
N GLU A 18 1.57 -6.95 11.22
CA GLU A 18 1.98 -7.95 12.22
C GLU A 18 1.39 -7.68 13.61
N TYR A 19 0.99 -6.43 13.87
CA TYR A 19 0.33 -5.99 15.10
C TYR A 19 -1.17 -6.33 15.16
N LEU A 20 -1.75 -6.89 14.10
CA LEU A 20 -3.13 -7.40 14.16
C LEU A 20 -3.17 -8.71 14.99
N GLU A 21 -4.12 -8.81 15.89
CA GLU A 21 -4.24 -9.92 16.84
C GLU A 21 -5.55 -10.71 16.65
N GLY A 22 -5.56 -11.96 17.11
CA GLY A 22 -6.75 -12.80 17.13
C GLY A 22 -7.48 -12.88 15.78
N GLU A 23 -8.81 -12.68 15.84
CA GLU A 23 -9.70 -12.70 14.67
C GLU A 23 -9.47 -11.52 13.72
N ASP A 24 -8.88 -10.41 14.18
CA ASP A 24 -8.70 -9.21 13.35
C ASP A 24 -7.63 -9.39 12.27
N ARG A 25 -6.76 -10.40 12.43
CA ARG A 25 -5.78 -10.78 11.39
C ARG A 25 -6.41 -11.06 10.03
N ARG A 26 -7.67 -11.49 9.99
CA ARG A 26 -8.40 -11.73 8.73
C ARG A 26 -8.69 -10.45 7.92
N TYR A 27 -8.53 -9.28 8.54
CA TYR A 27 -8.70 -7.98 7.89
C TYR A 27 -7.38 -7.37 7.41
N ARG A 28 -6.24 -8.08 7.53
CA ARG A 28 -4.97 -7.65 6.93
C ARG A 28 -5.16 -7.33 5.44
N PRO A 29 -4.85 -6.10 5.00
CA PRO A 29 -4.83 -5.78 3.58
C PRO A 29 -3.79 -6.60 2.83
N VAL A 30 -4.20 -7.21 1.72
CA VAL A 30 -3.30 -7.95 0.83
C VAL A 30 -3.36 -7.32 -0.56
N PRO A 31 -2.25 -6.79 -1.11
CA PRO A 31 -2.21 -6.32 -2.47
C PRO A 31 -2.20 -7.51 -3.44
N ILE A 32 -3.10 -7.49 -4.42
CA ILE A 32 -3.22 -8.51 -5.47
C ILE A 32 -3.04 -7.83 -6.81
N THR A 33 -2.17 -8.40 -7.64
CA THR A 33 -1.89 -7.93 -8.99
C THR A 33 -2.35 -8.99 -9.97
N ILE A 34 -3.19 -8.59 -10.93
CA ILE A 34 -3.75 -9.49 -11.93
C ILE A 34 -3.32 -9.03 -13.32
N ASP A 35 -2.77 -9.96 -14.10
CA ASP A 35 -2.48 -9.74 -15.51
C ASP A 35 -3.77 -9.72 -16.32
N MET A 36 -3.90 -8.66 -17.12
CA MET A 36 -5.03 -8.42 -17.99
C MET A 36 -4.61 -8.62 -19.45
N PRO A 37 -5.57 -8.88 -20.37
CA PRO A 37 -5.27 -8.96 -21.80
C PRO A 37 -4.52 -7.72 -22.31
N ALA A 38 -3.77 -7.91 -23.40
CA ALA A 38 -2.93 -6.89 -24.02
C ALA A 38 -1.81 -6.32 -23.11
N GLY A 39 -1.27 -7.15 -22.21
CA GLY A 39 -0.09 -6.81 -21.40
C GLY A 39 -0.36 -5.72 -20.37
N LYS A 40 -1.63 -5.52 -19.99
CA LYS A 40 -1.99 -4.59 -18.92
C LYS A 40 -1.98 -5.33 -17.59
N THR A 41 -1.79 -4.59 -16.52
CA THR A 41 -1.85 -5.14 -15.16
C THR A 41 -2.85 -4.32 -14.35
N ARG A 42 -3.61 -4.98 -13.47
CA ARG A 42 -4.54 -4.30 -12.58
C ARG A 42 -4.33 -4.73 -11.14
N SER A 43 -4.24 -3.74 -10.26
CA SER A 43 -4.05 -3.92 -8.83
C SER A 43 -5.40 -3.89 -8.09
N PHE A 44 -5.50 -4.71 -7.05
CA PHE A 44 -6.62 -4.80 -6.14
C PHE A 44 -6.13 -4.93 -4.70
N TRP A 45 -6.96 -4.52 -3.76
CA TRP A 45 -6.80 -4.85 -2.35
C TRP A 45 -7.78 -5.95 -1.97
N PHE A 46 -7.31 -6.98 -1.29
CA PHE A 46 -8.16 -7.95 -0.63
C PHE A 46 -8.15 -7.69 0.88
N ILE A 47 -9.32 -7.37 1.43
CA ILE A 47 -9.49 -7.02 2.84
C ILE A 47 -10.78 -7.69 3.34
N GLY A 48 -10.68 -8.55 4.35
CA GLY A 48 -11.85 -9.13 5.03
C GLY A 48 -12.82 -9.88 4.10
N GLY A 49 -12.30 -10.59 3.10
CA GLY A 49 -13.14 -11.32 2.14
C GLY A 49 -13.65 -10.48 0.97
N ARG A 50 -13.28 -9.19 0.87
CA ARG A 50 -13.73 -8.28 -0.19
C ARG A 50 -12.57 -7.87 -1.07
N MET A 51 -12.80 -7.88 -2.38
CA MET A 51 -11.89 -7.31 -3.36
C MET A 51 -12.27 -5.86 -3.65
N ILE A 52 -11.34 -4.95 -3.41
CA ILE A 52 -11.50 -3.50 -3.56
C ILE A 52 -10.58 -3.06 -4.69
N GLY A 53 -11.08 -2.20 -5.58
CA GLY A 53 -10.28 -1.66 -6.68
C GLY A 53 -9.03 -0.98 -6.14
N GLY A 54 -7.86 -1.43 -6.59
CA GLY A 54 -6.59 -0.80 -6.24
C GLY A 54 -6.44 0.54 -6.95
N ARG A 55 -5.65 1.43 -6.34
CA ARG A 55 -5.14 2.64 -6.95
C ARG A 55 -3.63 2.58 -6.91
N ASP A 56 -3.00 3.17 -7.93
CA ASP A 56 -1.57 3.40 -7.90
C ASP A 56 -1.32 4.55 -6.90
N ASN A 57 -0.77 4.21 -5.74
CA ASN A 57 -0.58 5.14 -4.63
C ASN A 57 0.86 5.70 -4.56
N VAL A 58 1.68 5.38 -5.56
CA VAL A 58 3.08 5.80 -5.67
C VAL A 58 3.24 6.53 -7.00
N GLY A 59 3.88 7.70 -6.98
CA GLY A 59 4.24 8.40 -8.20
C GLY A 59 5.21 7.57 -9.03
N LYS A 60 5.13 7.64 -10.36
CA LYS A 60 6.02 6.87 -11.25
C LYS A 60 7.50 7.19 -11.06
N ASP A 61 7.78 8.37 -10.52
CA ASP A 61 9.13 8.91 -10.29
C ASP A 61 9.53 8.90 -8.81
N THR A 62 8.79 8.22 -7.93
CA THR A 62 9.16 8.11 -6.51
C THR A 62 10.30 7.10 -6.33
N PRO A 63 11.50 7.51 -5.86
CA PRO A 63 12.61 6.59 -5.60
C PRO A 63 12.24 5.56 -4.54
N VAL A 64 12.80 4.35 -4.66
CA VAL A 64 12.55 3.26 -3.68
C VAL A 64 12.99 3.67 -2.29
N GLU A 65 14.10 4.39 -2.18
CA GLU A 65 14.65 4.89 -0.92
C GLU A 65 13.67 5.84 -0.23
N SER A 66 13.07 6.77 -0.98
CA SER A 66 12.02 7.67 -0.48
C SER A 66 10.71 6.95 -0.19
N ARG A 67 10.39 5.88 -0.93
CA ARG A 67 9.17 5.09 -0.75
C ARG A 67 9.21 4.24 0.52
N GLU A 68 10.32 3.56 0.75
CA GLU A 68 10.46 2.60 1.85
C GLU A 68 10.86 3.28 3.18
N MET A 69 11.36 4.53 3.10
CA MET A 69 11.88 5.28 4.25
C MET A 69 12.74 4.39 5.18
N ALA A 70 13.63 3.58 4.60
CA ALA A 70 14.36 2.54 5.34
C ALA A 70 15.49 3.09 6.23
N ASP A 71 15.80 4.39 6.11
CA ASP A 71 16.87 5.10 6.82
C ASP A 71 16.33 6.44 7.37
N ILE A 72 15.46 6.36 8.39
CA ILE A 72 14.98 7.52 9.18
C ILE A 72 15.53 7.42 10.60
#